data_AF-A0A1Q9BZ68-F1
#
_entry.id   AF-A0A1Q9BZ68-F1
#
_cell.length_a   1.000
_cell.length_b   1.000
_cell.length_c   1.000
_cell.angle_alpha   90.00
_cell.angle_beta   90.00
_cell.angle_gamma   90.00
#
_symmetry.space_group_name_H-M   'P 1'
#
loop_
_entity.id
_entity.type
_entity.pdbx_description
1 polymer ?
#
loop_
_entity_poly.entity_id
_entity_poly.type
_entity_poly.pdbx_seq_one_letter_code
_entity_poly.pdbx_strand_id
1 'polypeptide(L)'
;MASAFFSLIDSIGETFEGVVENVENVVGTVEKEVEGAVQQMDAGVDLDDVLEARTTRTFLFSSESVNEGHPDKICDQVSDAVLDACLKVDPKSKVACETATKDNMVMVAGEITTGAKLDYDQVVRGVVQQIGFDSFVDDLSSVDSKGLSYKTCEVLVRINKQSPDIAGGVHVGKDEMDVGAGDQGIMFGYASDETSDCMPLTHSMATRLGKTLTDVRKSGECWWLRPDGKTQVTIEYMQHPDGSVEPKKIHTVVISTQHAEPSKAKRTQECAGYTGAEMVAPTMEQMNKEIEEKVIKRTLESIKLKNGKPAISLYGSHTHLHINPSGKFIIGGPQGDAGLTGRKIIIDTYGGWGAHGGGAFSGKDPTKVDRSAAYICRQMAKSVVNSGLSARCLVQLSYAIGVAKPLSLFVETYGSEKGNLTVDDITSVLKIEFDCRPGAIAQSLALREPKYQDTAAYCHFGREPVTKGGIKFFEWENPKDLSKYKTMSTAQVEAALKASTYLTKWVD
;
A
#
# COMPACT_ATOMS: atom_id res chain seq x y z
N MET A 1 9.28 -6.40 -73.74
CA MET A 1 8.71 -5.36 -72.86
C MET A 1 7.18 -5.40 -72.82
N ALA A 2 6.45 -5.43 -73.95
CA ALA A 2 4.98 -5.49 -73.93
C ALA A 2 4.39 -6.77 -73.27
N SER A 3 4.97 -7.95 -73.50
CA SER A 3 4.49 -9.22 -72.91
C SER A 3 4.62 -9.28 -71.37
N ALA A 4 5.61 -8.60 -70.79
CA ALA A 4 5.76 -8.53 -69.33
C ALA A 4 4.77 -7.55 -68.67
N PHE A 5 4.27 -6.57 -69.44
CA PHE A 5 3.28 -5.59 -68.96
C PHE A 5 1.87 -6.19 -68.92
N PHE A 6 1.51 -7.00 -69.92
CA PHE A 6 0.23 -7.74 -69.91
C PHE A 6 0.17 -8.78 -68.80
N SER A 7 1.25 -9.54 -68.57
CA SER A 7 1.35 -10.48 -67.44
C SER A 7 1.20 -9.82 -66.07
N LEU A 8 1.65 -8.56 -65.91
CA LEU A 8 1.50 -7.82 -64.66
C LEU A 8 0.07 -7.31 -64.47
N ILE A 9 -0.62 -6.91 -65.56
CA ILE A 9 -2.03 -6.51 -65.52
C ILE A 9 -2.93 -7.71 -65.19
N ASP A 10 -2.68 -8.87 -65.81
CA ASP A 10 -3.43 -10.09 -65.52
C ASP A 10 -3.24 -10.53 -64.06
N SER A 11 -2.01 -10.46 -63.54
CA SER A 11 -1.71 -10.77 -62.13
C SER A 11 -2.37 -9.79 -61.15
N ILE A 12 -2.46 -8.49 -61.49
CA ILE A 12 -3.18 -7.51 -60.67
C ILE A 12 -4.70 -7.76 -60.73
N GLY A 13 -5.23 -8.14 -61.89
CA GLY A 13 -6.63 -8.53 -62.08
C GLY A 13 -7.03 -9.74 -61.22
N GLU A 14 -6.25 -10.82 -61.26
CA GLU A 14 -6.45 -12.02 -60.43
C GLU A 14 -6.36 -11.70 -58.93
N THR A 15 -5.46 -10.79 -58.54
CA THR A 15 -5.34 -10.35 -57.14
C THR A 15 -6.53 -9.51 -56.70
N PHE A 16 -7.09 -8.70 -57.60
CA PHE A 16 -8.26 -7.86 -57.30
C PHE A 16 -9.55 -8.70 -57.22
N GLU A 17 -9.74 -9.66 -58.12
CA GLU A 17 -10.85 -10.63 -58.04
C GLU A 17 -10.79 -11.45 -56.75
N GLY A 18 -9.61 -11.93 -56.34
CA GLY A 18 -9.44 -12.65 -55.06
C GLY A 18 -9.67 -11.78 -53.81
N VAL A 19 -9.45 -10.47 -53.89
CA VAL A 19 -9.78 -9.53 -52.81
C VAL A 19 -11.29 -9.27 -52.77
N VAL A 20 -11.94 -9.12 -53.92
CA VAL A 20 -13.41 -8.93 -54.00
C VAL A 20 -14.12 -10.20 -53.50
N GLU A 21 -13.68 -11.39 -53.90
CA GLU A 21 -14.24 -12.67 -53.44
C GLU A 21 -14.05 -12.87 -51.93
N ASN A 22 -12.91 -12.43 -51.36
CA ASN A 22 -12.71 -12.41 -49.91
C ASN A 22 -13.62 -11.40 -49.19
N VAL A 23 -13.85 -10.22 -49.77
CA VAL A 23 -14.77 -9.23 -49.21
C VAL A 23 -16.21 -9.73 -49.28
N GLU A 24 -16.64 -10.33 -50.39
CA GLU A 24 -17.97 -10.93 -50.52
C GLU A 24 -18.16 -12.11 -49.55
N ASN A 25 -17.13 -12.94 -49.33
CA ASN A 25 -17.16 -13.99 -48.31
C ASN A 25 -17.23 -13.43 -46.88
N VAL A 26 -16.49 -12.35 -46.58
CA VAL A 26 -16.56 -11.67 -45.28
C VAL A 26 -17.93 -11.02 -45.08
N VAL A 27 -18.48 -10.35 -46.09
CA VAL A 27 -19.81 -9.74 -46.05
C VAL A 27 -20.87 -10.82 -45.87
N GLY A 28 -20.81 -11.93 -46.60
CA GLY A 28 -21.72 -13.06 -46.43
C GLY A 28 -21.59 -13.78 -45.08
N THR A 29 -20.40 -13.74 -44.46
CA THR A 29 -20.18 -14.24 -43.09
C THR A 29 -20.79 -13.30 -42.06
N VAL A 30 -20.59 -11.98 -42.22
CA VAL A 30 -21.19 -10.95 -41.37
C VAL A 30 -22.71 -10.94 -41.51
N GLU A 31 -23.26 -11.10 -42.72
CA GLU A 31 -24.70 -11.22 -42.94
C GLU A 31 -25.28 -12.47 -42.27
N LYS A 32 -24.60 -13.61 -42.31
CA LYS A 32 -25.02 -14.82 -41.58
C LYS A 32 -24.88 -14.68 -40.06
N GLU A 33 -23.86 -13.98 -39.57
CA GLU A 33 -23.72 -13.68 -38.14
C GLU A 33 -24.80 -12.71 -37.67
N VAL A 34 -25.16 -11.72 -38.48
CA VAL A 34 -26.26 -10.78 -38.23
C VAL A 34 -27.61 -11.49 -38.33
N GLU A 35 -27.86 -12.33 -39.33
CA GLU A 35 -29.07 -13.16 -39.41
C GLU A 35 -29.16 -14.15 -38.24
N GLY A 36 -28.05 -14.74 -37.82
CA GLY A 36 -27.97 -15.59 -36.63
C GLY A 36 -28.25 -14.83 -35.34
N ALA A 37 -27.77 -13.58 -35.22
CA ALA A 37 -28.07 -12.70 -34.10
C ALA A 37 -29.55 -12.25 -34.11
N VAL A 38 -30.12 -11.95 -35.28
CA VAL A 38 -31.53 -11.58 -35.45
C VAL A 38 -32.45 -12.78 -35.17
N GLN A 39 -32.06 -14.00 -35.55
CA GLN A 39 -32.78 -15.23 -35.16
C GLN A 39 -32.69 -15.53 -33.66
N GLN A 40 -31.60 -15.15 -32.98
CA GLN A 40 -31.51 -15.22 -31.52
C GLN A 40 -32.37 -14.14 -30.83
N MET A 41 -32.56 -12.96 -31.46
CA MET A 41 -33.50 -11.93 -30.99
C MET A 41 -34.96 -12.39 -31.11
N ASP A 42 -35.32 -13.17 -32.13
CA ASP A 42 -36.66 -13.77 -32.29
C ASP A 42 -36.93 -14.96 -31.34
N ALA A 43 -35.88 -15.51 -30.71
CA ALA A 43 -35.99 -16.65 -29.80
C ALA A 43 -36.26 -16.26 -28.33
N GLY A 44 -36.57 -14.99 -28.03
CA GLY A 44 -36.89 -14.54 -26.67
C GLY A 44 -35.71 -14.56 -25.71
N VAL A 45 -34.48 -14.48 -26.22
CA VAL A 45 -33.30 -14.21 -25.41
C VAL A 45 -33.28 -12.71 -25.11
N ASP A 46 -33.46 -12.36 -23.85
CA ASP A 46 -33.39 -10.98 -23.40
C ASP A 46 -31.97 -10.43 -23.66
N LEU A 47 -31.87 -9.40 -24.49
CA LEU A 47 -30.60 -8.73 -24.79
C LEU A 47 -30.00 -8.12 -23.52
N ASP A 48 -30.85 -7.75 -22.54
CA ASP A 48 -30.41 -7.27 -21.24
C ASP A 48 -29.70 -8.40 -20.47
N ASP A 49 -30.20 -9.65 -20.48
CA ASP A 49 -29.54 -10.79 -19.83
C ASP A 49 -28.20 -11.15 -20.50
N VAL A 50 -28.09 -11.01 -21.83
CA VAL A 50 -26.85 -11.30 -22.58
C VAL A 50 -25.80 -10.19 -22.40
N LEU A 51 -26.24 -8.94 -22.22
CA LEU A 51 -25.38 -7.80 -21.85
C LEU A 51 -24.98 -7.86 -20.36
N GLU A 52 -25.87 -8.30 -19.47
CA GLU A 52 -25.58 -8.53 -18.03
C GLU A 52 -24.56 -9.67 -17.85
N ALA A 53 -24.66 -10.74 -18.64
CA ALA A 53 -23.72 -11.86 -18.61
C ALA A 53 -22.29 -11.50 -19.07
N ARG A 54 -22.08 -10.35 -19.74
CA ARG A 54 -20.76 -9.84 -20.12
C ARG A 54 -20.12 -8.87 -19.12
N THR A 55 -20.78 -8.56 -18.00
CA THR A 55 -20.40 -7.42 -17.14
C THR A 55 -20.11 -7.76 -15.67
N THR A 56 -20.51 -8.94 -15.19
CA THR A 56 -20.13 -9.43 -13.85
C THR A 56 -18.98 -10.44 -13.93
N ARG A 57 -17.92 -10.23 -13.16
CA ARG A 57 -16.73 -11.13 -13.14
C ARG A 57 -16.36 -11.56 -11.73
N THR A 58 -16.18 -12.86 -11.54
CA THR A 58 -15.60 -13.41 -10.30
C THR A 58 -14.10 -13.65 -10.48
N PHE A 59 -13.30 -13.32 -9.47
CA PHE A 59 -11.84 -13.54 -9.48
C PHE A 59 -11.27 -13.71 -8.07
N LEU A 60 -10.09 -14.32 -7.98
CA LEU A 60 -9.31 -14.37 -6.75
C LEU A 60 -8.25 -13.26 -6.77
N PHE A 61 -8.14 -12.52 -5.67
CA PHE A 61 -7.07 -11.54 -5.49
C PHE A 61 -6.35 -11.79 -4.17
N SER A 62 -5.03 -11.63 -4.16
CA SER A 62 -4.20 -11.85 -2.98
C SER A 62 -3.42 -10.61 -2.58
N SER A 63 -3.34 -10.36 -1.28
CA SER A 63 -2.42 -9.38 -0.69
C SER A 63 -1.64 -10.03 0.45
N GLU A 64 -0.45 -9.52 0.71
CA GLU A 64 0.38 -9.96 1.82
C GLU A 64 0.78 -8.80 2.74
N SER A 65 1.31 -9.16 3.91
CA SER A 65 1.90 -8.25 4.88
C SER A 65 3.00 -8.98 5.66
N VAL A 66 3.83 -8.22 6.36
CA VAL A 66 4.88 -8.73 7.23
C VAL A 66 4.90 -7.96 8.55
N ASN A 67 5.36 -8.60 9.62
CA ASN A 67 5.38 -8.02 10.96
C ASN A 67 6.52 -7.01 11.11
N GLU A 68 6.49 -6.22 12.19
CA GLU A 68 7.57 -5.29 12.58
C GLU A 68 8.95 -5.97 12.73
N GLY A 69 8.98 -7.29 12.94
CA GLY A 69 10.23 -8.06 13.07
C GLY A 69 10.82 -8.58 11.77
N HIS A 70 10.13 -8.42 10.63
CA HIS A 70 10.71 -8.76 9.32
C HIS A 70 11.92 -7.86 9.05
N PRO A 71 13.05 -8.38 8.53
CA PRO A 71 14.29 -7.60 8.41
C PRO A 71 14.15 -6.31 7.59
N ASP A 72 13.46 -6.34 6.44
CA ASP A 72 13.14 -5.09 5.72
C ASP A 72 12.33 -4.08 6.56
N LYS A 73 11.38 -4.56 7.39
CA LYS A 73 10.58 -3.67 8.25
C LYS A 73 11.36 -3.16 9.46
N ILE A 74 12.38 -3.88 9.93
CA ILE A 74 13.35 -3.34 10.89
C ILE A 74 14.05 -2.12 10.27
N CYS A 75 14.51 -2.24 9.02
CA CYS A 75 15.17 -1.15 8.31
C CYS A 75 14.26 0.06 8.12
N ASP A 76 13.01 -0.14 7.72
CA ASP A 76 12.03 0.94 7.62
C ASP A 76 11.82 1.67 8.96
N GLN A 77 11.65 0.91 10.06
CA GLN A 77 11.45 1.48 11.39
C GLN A 77 12.68 2.24 11.90
N VAL A 78 13.89 1.73 11.65
CA VAL A 78 15.14 2.44 12.01
C VAL A 78 15.29 3.73 11.20
N SER A 79 15.07 3.68 9.89
CA SER A 79 15.11 4.84 9.01
C SER A 79 14.16 5.95 9.46
N ASP A 80 12.92 5.60 9.83
CA ASP A 80 11.95 6.56 10.32
C ASP A 80 12.19 7.01 11.77
N ALA A 81 12.77 6.17 12.64
CA ALA A 81 13.19 6.60 13.97
C ALA A 81 14.31 7.66 13.91
N VAL A 82 15.24 7.53 12.95
CA VAL A 82 16.25 8.57 12.66
C VAL A 82 15.60 9.86 12.17
N LEU A 83 14.61 9.76 11.26
CA LEU A 83 13.85 10.92 10.81
C LEU A 83 13.12 11.62 11.97
N ASP A 84 12.43 10.86 12.82
CA ASP A 84 11.72 11.40 13.98
C ASP A 84 12.67 12.08 14.95
N ALA A 85 13.85 11.50 15.19
CA ALA A 85 14.88 12.12 16.02
C ALA A 85 15.38 13.45 15.43
N CYS A 86 15.48 13.57 14.10
CA CYS A 86 15.78 14.84 13.42
C CYS A 86 14.66 15.87 13.63
N LEU A 87 13.42 15.51 13.26
CA LEU A 87 12.28 16.41 13.26
C LEU A 87 11.88 16.90 14.65
N LYS A 88 12.13 16.08 15.68
CA LYS A 88 11.89 16.46 17.07
C LYS A 88 12.70 17.68 17.51
N VAL A 89 13.89 17.88 16.95
CA VAL A 89 14.77 19.02 17.29
C VAL A 89 14.70 20.10 16.22
N ASP A 90 14.69 19.71 14.95
CA ASP A 90 14.67 20.59 13.80
C ASP A 90 13.57 20.15 12.81
N PRO A 91 12.38 20.76 12.87
CA PRO A 91 11.26 20.47 11.97
C PRO A 91 11.56 20.69 10.47
N LYS A 92 12.64 21.42 10.14
CA LYS A 92 13.05 21.70 8.76
C LYS A 92 14.16 20.78 8.25
N SER A 93 14.55 19.77 9.04
CA SER A 93 15.55 18.76 8.69
C SER A 93 15.32 18.17 7.30
N LYS A 94 16.40 17.94 6.57
CA LYS A 94 16.43 17.18 5.33
C LYS A 94 16.99 15.81 5.61
N VAL A 95 16.22 14.77 5.33
CA VAL A 95 16.56 13.39 5.69
C VAL A 95 16.27 12.50 4.49
N ALA A 96 17.27 11.72 4.12
CA ALA A 96 17.19 10.52 3.28
C ALA A 96 18.04 9.45 3.98
N CYS A 97 17.46 8.80 4.98
CA CYS A 97 18.14 7.79 5.80
C CYS A 97 17.77 6.39 5.32
N GLU A 98 18.74 5.67 4.78
CA GLU A 98 18.61 4.27 4.38
C GLU A 98 19.18 3.37 5.48
N THR A 99 18.56 2.20 5.66
CA THR A 99 19.03 1.20 6.62
C THR A 99 19.18 -0.15 5.93
N ALA A 100 20.24 -0.88 6.27
CA ALA A 100 20.45 -2.28 5.89
C ALA A 100 20.74 -3.12 7.14
N THR A 101 20.34 -4.39 7.13
CA THR A 101 20.63 -5.31 8.24
C THR A 101 20.91 -6.73 7.73
N LYS A 102 21.86 -7.40 8.38
CA LYS A 102 22.19 -8.82 8.22
C LYS A 102 22.97 -9.25 9.46
N ASP A 103 22.89 -10.53 9.86
CA ASP A 103 23.77 -11.20 10.83
C ASP A 103 24.32 -10.30 11.95
N ASN A 104 23.47 -9.99 12.93
CA ASN A 104 23.82 -9.17 14.09
C ASN A 104 24.44 -7.79 13.76
N MET A 105 24.12 -7.21 12.60
CA MET A 105 24.57 -5.89 12.18
C MET A 105 23.39 -5.06 11.65
N VAL A 106 23.39 -3.77 11.98
CA VAL A 106 22.51 -2.75 11.41
C VAL A 106 23.35 -1.58 10.91
N MET A 107 23.20 -1.23 9.64
CA MET A 107 23.89 -0.11 9.01
C MET A 107 22.90 0.98 8.67
N VAL A 108 23.19 2.23 9.07
CA VAL A 108 22.49 3.43 8.61
C VAL A 108 23.37 4.24 7.67
N ALA A 109 22.80 4.68 6.54
CA ALA A 109 23.50 5.41 5.49
C ALA A 109 22.61 6.46 4.82
N GLY A 110 23.19 7.32 3.99
CA GLY A 110 22.48 8.34 3.21
C GLY A 110 22.80 9.77 3.66
N GLU A 111 21.86 10.69 3.45
CA GLU A 111 22.09 12.12 3.57
C GLU A 111 21.17 12.78 4.59
N ILE A 112 21.77 13.45 5.58
CA ILE A 112 21.04 14.18 6.62
C ILE A 112 21.64 15.59 6.78
N THR A 113 20.77 16.59 6.66
CA THR A 113 21.05 17.98 7.01
C THR A 113 20.06 18.40 8.10
N THR A 114 20.55 18.57 9.33
CA THR A 114 19.72 18.85 10.50
C THR A 114 20.51 19.65 11.54
N GLY A 115 19.80 20.43 12.37
CA GLY A 115 20.32 20.98 13.61
C GLY A 115 20.41 19.97 14.78
N ALA A 116 19.83 18.78 14.62
CA ALA A 116 19.85 17.72 15.65
C ALA A 116 21.26 17.11 15.83
N LYS A 117 21.59 16.77 17.07
CA LYS A 117 22.74 15.90 17.39
C LYS A 117 22.20 14.50 17.64
N LEU A 118 22.52 13.56 16.76
CA LEU A 118 21.97 12.21 16.80
C LEU A 118 22.98 11.22 17.39
N ASP A 119 22.49 10.39 18.30
CA ASP A 119 23.15 9.16 18.71
C ASP A 119 22.51 8.00 17.93
N TYR A 120 23.11 7.67 16.77
CA TYR A 120 22.58 6.62 15.90
C TYR A 120 22.62 5.24 16.56
N ASP A 121 23.62 4.95 17.39
CA ASP A 121 23.72 3.67 18.10
C ASP A 121 22.55 3.53 19.08
N GLN A 122 22.27 4.57 19.87
CA GLN A 122 21.12 4.58 20.77
C GLN A 122 19.78 4.43 20.03
N VAL A 123 19.59 5.17 18.92
CA VAL A 123 18.35 5.09 18.12
C VAL A 123 18.16 3.68 17.57
N VAL A 124 19.17 3.12 16.91
CA VAL A 124 19.12 1.78 16.31
C VAL A 124 18.82 0.72 17.37
N ARG A 125 19.58 0.70 18.46
CA ARG A 125 19.37 -0.29 19.54
C ARG A 125 18.01 -0.15 20.20
N GLY A 126 17.52 1.08 20.36
CA GLY A 126 16.18 1.34 20.90
C GLY A 126 15.07 0.72 20.04
N VAL A 127 15.15 0.88 18.71
CA VAL A 127 14.20 0.28 17.77
C VAL A 127 14.28 -1.25 17.83
N VAL A 128 15.48 -1.82 17.75
CA VAL A 128 15.69 -3.28 17.81
C VAL A 128 15.15 -3.89 19.12
N GLN A 129 15.37 -3.19 20.24
CA GLN A 129 14.83 -3.57 21.54
C GLN A 129 13.30 -3.52 21.56
N GLN A 130 12.69 -2.45 21.03
CA GLN A 130 11.23 -2.26 20.99
C GLN A 130 10.50 -3.32 20.15
N ILE A 131 11.14 -3.78 19.07
CA ILE A 131 10.64 -4.87 18.22
C ILE A 131 10.70 -6.21 18.98
N GLY A 132 11.73 -6.41 19.81
CA GLY A 132 11.88 -7.57 20.69
C GLY A 132 13.05 -8.50 20.33
N PHE A 133 14.06 -8.00 19.61
CA PHE A 133 15.26 -8.75 19.25
C PHE A 133 16.34 -8.61 20.31
N ASP A 134 16.51 -9.61 21.17
CA ASP A 134 17.40 -9.57 22.33
C ASP A 134 18.48 -10.67 22.37
N SER A 135 18.47 -11.62 21.43
CA SER A 135 19.45 -12.71 21.35
C SER A 135 19.93 -12.98 19.92
N PHE A 136 21.24 -13.19 19.81
CA PHE A 136 21.88 -13.66 18.59
C PHE A 136 22.93 -14.70 18.96
N VAL A 137 22.89 -15.84 18.28
CA VAL A 137 23.92 -16.88 18.32
C VAL A 137 24.31 -17.15 16.88
N ASP A 138 25.60 -17.07 16.57
CA ASP A 138 26.14 -17.31 15.22
C ASP A 138 26.17 -18.82 14.89
N ASP A 139 24.98 -19.41 14.85
CA ASP A 139 24.73 -20.82 14.57
C ASP A 139 23.28 -20.97 14.09
N LEU A 140 23.08 -21.36 12.83
CA LEU A 140 21.76 -21.56 12.23
C LEU A 140 21.00 -22.78 12.80
N SER A 141 21.67 -23.64 13.58
CA SER A 141 21.03 -24.70 14.34
C SER A 141 20.58 -24.27 15.73
N SER A 142 20.97 -23.06 16.17
CA SER A 142 20.64 -22.55 17.49
C SER A 142 19.14 -22.32 17.65
N VAL A 143 18.56 -22.94 18.69
CA VAL A 143 17.18 -22.66 19.08
C VAL A 143 17.05 -21.39 19.91
N ASP A 144 18.16 -20.88 20.46
CA ASP A 144 18.20 -19.72 21.35
C ASP A 144 18.39 -18.39 20.60
N SER A 145 18.85 -18.44 19.35
CA SER A 145 18.98 -17.24 18.53
C SER A 145 17.62 -16.76 18.03
N LYS A 146 17.26 -15.51 18.36
CA LYS A 146 16.10 -14.84 17.78
C LYS A 146 16.45 -14.11 16.48
N GLY A 147 17.73 -13.98 16.15
CA GLY A 147 18.23 -13.52 14.86
C GLY A 147 18.86 -12.12 14.85
N LEU A 148 18.76 -11.39 15.95
CA LEU A 148 19.41 -10.09 16.19
C LEU A 148 19.37 -9.81 17.70
N SER A 149 20.37 -9.10 18.23
CA SER A 149 20.34 -8.63 19.62
C SER A 149 20.65 -7.13 19.72
N TYR A 150 19.74 -6.34 20.29
CA TYR A 150 19.99 -4.92 20.55
C TYR A 150 21.22 -4.67 21.45
N LYS A 151 21.64 -5.69 22.23
CA LYS A 151 22.76 -5.58 23.16
C LYS A 151 24.11 -5.76 22.49
N THR A 152 24.18 -6.62 21.48
CA THR A 152 25.45 -7.07 20.89
C THR A 152 25.57 -6.75 19.41
N CYS A 153 24.51 -6.25 18.75
CA CYS A 153 24.59 -5.94 17.33
C CYS A 153 25.62 -4.84 17.05
N GLU A 154 26.32 -4.98 15.93
CA GLU A 154 27.16 -3.92 15.37
C GLU A 154 26.27 -2.84 14.76
N VAL A 155 26.58 -1.56 15.02
CA VAL A 155 25.91 -0.42 14.39
C VAL A 155 26.92 0.32 13.51
N LEU A 156 26.71 0.28 12.19
CA LEU A 156 27.55 0.96 11.21
C LEU A 156 26.89 2.26 10.75
N VAL A 157 27.62 3.38 10.79
CA VAL A 157 27.10 4.70 10.42
C VAL A 157 27.87 5.25 9.23
N ARG A 158 27.16 5.53 8.13
CA ARG A 158 27.67 6.12 6.88
C ARG A 158 26.75 7.25 6.38
N ILE A 159 26.53 8.24 7.25
CA ILE A 159 25.70 9.42 6.96
C ILE A 159 26.58 10.60 6.54
N ASN A 160 26.19 11.31 5.48
CA ASN A 160 26.80 12.56 5.02
C ASN A 160 25.77 13.70 4.96
N LYS A 161 26.22 14.93 4.68
CA LYS A 161 25.31 16.07 4.40
C LYS A 161 24.73 15.97 2.99
N GLN A 162 23.54 16.53 2.80
CA GLN A 162 22.91 16.63 1.47
C GLN A 162 23.76 17.48 0.49
N SER A 163 23.74 17.12 -0.79
CA SER A 163 24.39 17.90 -1.87
C SER A 163 23.88 19.36 -1.91
N PRO A 164 24.78 20.37 -1.96
CA PRO A 164 24.40 21.78 -2.11
C PRO A 164 23.58 22.08 -3.36
N ASP A 165 23.83 21.38 -4.47
CA ASP A 165 23.12 21.59 -5.74
C ASP A 165 21.64 21.20 -5.62
N ILE A 166 21.36 20.11 -4.91
CA ILE A 166 20.00 19.66 -4.60
C ILE A 166 19.32 20.67 -3.67
N ALA A 167 20.02 21.13 -2.62
CA ALA A 167 19.47 22.12 -1.69
C ALA A 167 19.08 23.43 -2.40
N GLY A 168 19.94 23.91 -3.31
CA GLY A 168 19.73 25.09 -4.16
C GLY A 168 18.48 24.99 -5.03
N GLY A 169 18.29 23.86 -5.71
CA GLY A 169 17.12 23.64 -6.57
C GLY A 169 15.79 23.48 -5.81
N VAL A 170 15.83 22.98 -4.58
CA VAL A 170 14.63 22.55 -3.85
C VAL A 170 14.11 23.62 -2.88
N HIS A 171 14.95 24.17 -2.01
CA HIS A 171 14.46 24.97 -0.88
C HIS A 171 15.28 26.20 -0.49
N VAL A 172 16.55 26.32 -0.91
CA VAL A 172 17.38 27.49 -0.55
C VAL A 172 16.86 28.73 -1.27
N GLY A 173 16.56 29.78 -0.50
CA GLY A 173 16.06 31.06 -1.05
C GLY A 173 14.62 31.05 -1.56
N LYS A 174 13.86 29.97 -1.30
CA LYS A 174 12.45 29.84 -1.69
C LYS A 174 11.51 30.01 -0.49
N ASP A 175 10.34 30.57 -0.74
CA ASP A 175 9.26 30.60 0.24
C ASP A 175 8.76 29.18 0.54
N GLU A 176 8.25 28.99 1.76
CA GLU A 176 7.88 27.66 2.26
C GLU A 176 6.81 26.97 1.41
N MET A 177 5.91 27.75 0.82
CA MET A 177 4.84 27.28 -0.07
C MET A 177 5.32 26.94 -1.49
N ASP A 178 6.44 27.52 -1.90
CA ASP A 178 7.01 27.39 -3.25
C ASP A 178 8.28 26.53 -3.27
N VAL A 179 8.54 25.79 -2.18
CA VAL A 179 9.51 24.70 -2.14
C VAL A 179 9.19 23.71 -3.27
N GLY A 180 10.21 23.44 -4.09
CA GLY A 180 10.10 22.49 -5.18
C GLY A 180 10.07 21.06 -4.69
N ALA A 181 9.64 20.13 -5.54
CA ALA A 181 9.77 18.71 -5.24
C ALA A 181 11.25 18.35 -4.99
N GLY A 182 11.52 17.58 -3.93
CA GLY A 182 12.88 17.17 -3.57
C GLY A 182 13.53 16.21 -4.57
N ASP A 183 12.72 15.58 -5.42
CA ASP A 183 13.11 14.71 -6.52
C ASP A 183 11.98 14.73 -7.59
N GLN A 184 12.25 14.19 -8.78
CA GLN A 184 11.18 13.78 -9.68
C GLN A 184 10.46 12.54 -9.13
N GLY A 185 9.21 12.33 -9.52
CA GLY A 185 8.56 11.06 -9.21
C GLY A 185 7.09 11.03 -9.56
N ILE A 186 6.51 9.85 -9.40
CA ILE A 186 5.11 9.52 -9.66
C ILE A 186 4.56 8.92 -8.37
N MET A 187 3.36 9.32 -7.97
CA MET A 187 2.75 8.86 -6.72
C MET A 187 1.29 8.52 -6.94
N PHE A 188 0.82 7.49 -6.25
CA PHE A 188 -0.55 7.02 -6.37
C PHE A 188 -1.27 6.98 -5.02
N GLY A 189 -2.54 7.31 -5.06
CA GLY A 189 -3.50 7.23 -3.99
C GLY A 189 -4.64 6.32 -4.38
N TYR A 190 -5.04 5.38 -3.52
CA TYR A 190 -6.16 4.50 -3.81
C TYR A 190 -7.13 4.46 -2.63
N ALA A 191 -8.42 4.36 -2.97
CA ALA A 191 -9.49 4.11 -2.01
C ALA A 191 -10.57 3.23 -2.65
N SER A 192 -11.23 2.44 -1.81
CA SER A 192 -12.30 1.52 -2.20
C SER A 192 -13.32 1.43 -1.08
N ASP A 193 -14.61 1.39 -1.40
CA ASP A 193 -15.68 1.37 -0.40
C ASP A 193 -15.92 0.01 0.27
N GLU A 194 -15.12 -1.01 -0.05
CA GLU A 194 -15.20 -2.38 0.49
C GLU A 194 -15.18 -2.44 2.02
N THR A 195 -14.45 -1.52 2.65
CA THR A 195 -14.23 -1.42 4.10
C THR A 195 -14.49 0.00 4.60
N SER A 196 -14.82 0.15 5.89
CA SER A 196 -15.13 1.47 6.46
C SER A 196 -13.94 2.44 6.50
N ASP A 197 -12.70 1.94 6.45
CA ASP A 197 -11.48 2.75 6.36
C ASP A 197 -11.05 3.04 4.91
N CYS A 198 -11.91 2.72 3.93
CA CYS A 198 -11.70 2.92 2.50
C CYS A 198 -10.46 2.19 1.94
N MET A 199 -10.11 1.03 2.49
CA MET A 199 -8.99 0.19 2.03
C MET A 199 -9.48 -1.11 1.37
N PRO A 200 -8.69 -1.72 0.46
CA PRO A 200 -8.99 -3.06 -0.06
C PRO A 200 -8.98 -4.11 1.07
N LEU A 201 -9.99 -4.98 1.11
CA LEU A 201 -10.15 -5.93 2.22
C LEU A 201 -8.99 -6.93 2.33
N THR A 202 -8.45 -7.42 1.20
CA THR A 202 -7.29 -8.35 1.22
C THR A 202 -6.10 -7.75 1.96
N HIS A 203 -5.79 -6.48 1.70
CA HIS A 203 -4.65 -5.82 2.30
C HIS A 203 -4.90 -5.45 3.76
N SER A 204 -6.08 -4.90 4.07
CA SER A 204 -6.47 -4.63 5.47
C SER A 204 -6.42 -5.88 6.34
N MET A 205 -6.88 -7.02 5.82
CA MET A 205 -6.85 -8.29 6.53
C MET A 205 -5.42 -8.81 6.72
N ALA A 206 -4.61 -8.88 5.65
CA ALA A 206 -3.22 -9.33 5.77
C ALA A 206 -2.44 -8.47 6.80
N THR A 207 -2.54 -7.15 6.69
CA THR A 207 -1.85 -6.22 7.59
C THR A 207 -2.31 -6.36 9.04
N ARG A 208 -3.61 -6.47 9.29
CA ARG A 208 -4.13 -6.61 10.66
C ARG A 208 -3.82 -7.98 11.26
N LEU A 209 -3.73 -9.05 10.47
CA LEU A 209 -3.25 -10.36 10.95
C LEU A 209 -1.82 -10.25 11.49
N GLY A 210 -0.93 -9.58 10.76
CA GLY A 210 0.45 -9.36 11.19
C GLY A 210 0.55 -8.49 12.45
N LYS A 211 -0.30 -7.46 12.55
CA LYS A 211 -0.41 -6.62 13.75
C LYS A 211 -0.92 -7.41 14.95
N THR A 212 -1.96 -8.21 14.78
CA THR A 212 -2.51 -9.06 15.85
C THR A 212 -1.50 -10.10 16.32
N LEU A 213 -0.72 -10.73 15.42
CA LEU A 213 0.41 -11.61 15.79
C LEU A 213 1.39 -10.91 16.74
N THR A 214 1.70 -9.65 16.45
CA THR A 214 2.58 -8.84 17.27
C THR A 214 1.96 -8.49 18.62
N ASP A 215 0.67 -8.19 18.65
CA ASP A 215 -0.04 -7.83 19.87
C ASP A 215 -0.16 -9.02 20.85
N VAL A 216 -0.49 -10.21 20.34
CA VAL A 216 -0.54 -11.43 21.18
C VAL A 216 0.85 -11.89 21.63
N ARG A 217 1.90 -11.59 20.85
CA ARG A 217 3.30 -11.78 21.27
C ARG A 217 3.68 -10.82 22.40
N LYS A 218 3.52 -9.51 22.19
CA LYS A 218 3.96 -8.47 23.13
C LYS A 218 3.17 -8.47 24.43
N SER A 219 1.91 -8.87 24.42
CA SER A 219 1.12 -9.08 25.63
C SER A 219 1.51 -10.34 26.42
N GLY A 220 2.25 -11.27 25.79
CA GLY A 220 2.60 -12.55 26.37
C GLY A 220 1.48 -13.60 26.33
N GLU A 221 0.36 -13.33 25.67
CA GLU A 221 -0.73 -14.30 25.45
C GLU A 221 -0.26 -15.50 24.61
N CYS A 222 0.56 -15.21 23.58
CA CYS A 222 1.30 -16.19 22.79
C CYS A 222 2.80 -15.93 22.97
N TRP A 223 3.28 -16.10 24.21
CA TRP A 223 4.67 -15.81 24.62
C TRP A 223 5.74 -16.56 23.82
N TRP A 224 5.37 -17.66 23.16
CA TRP A 224 6.24 -18.49 22.33
C TRP A 224 6.47 -17.91 20.92
N LEU A 225 5.74 -16.86 20.53
CA LEU A 225 5.98 -16.15 19.27
C LEU A 225 7.25 -15.30 19.36
N ARG A 226 8.00 -15.26 18.24
CA ARG A 226 9.16 -14.39 18.06
C ARG A 226 8.85 -13.29 17.02
N PRO A 227 9.70 -12.25 16.86
CA PRO A 227 9.31 -11.03 16.16
C PRO A 227 8.97 -11.18 14.67
N ASP A 228 9.68 -12.03 13.92
CA ASP A 228 9.51 -12.16 12.47
C ASP A 228 8.23 -12.92 12.11
N GLY A 229 7.48 -12.43 11.13
CA GLY A 229 6.22 -13.03 10.71
C GLY A 229 5.72 -12.46 9.39
N LYS A 230 4.98 -13.29 8.66
CA LYS A 230 4.43 -13.03 7.32
C LYS A 230 3.00 -13.54 7.26
N THR A 231 2.15 -12.80 6.56
CA THR A 231 0.73 -13.12 6.42
C THR A 231 0.30 -12.88 4.98
N GLN A 232 -0.51 -13.77 4.41
CA GLN A 232 -1.09 -13.61 3.08
C GLN A 232 -2.56 -13.99 3.10
N VAL A 233 -3.36 -13.25 2.34
CA VAL A 233 -4.80 -13.42 2.28
C VAL A 233 -5.24 -13.42 0.83
N THR A 234 -6.02 -14.44 0.46
CA THR A 234 -6.69 -14.53 -0.84
C THR A 234 -8.19 -14.47 -0.62
N ILE A 235 -8.86 -13.54 -1.30
CA ILE A 235 -10.33 -13.39 -1.26
C ILE A 235 -10.87 -13.55 -2.67
N GLU A 236 -12.02 -14.22 -2.77
CA GLU A 236 -12.85 -14.23 -3.97
C GLU A 236 -13.69 -12.96 -4.02
N TYR A 237 -13.57 -12.22 -5.11
CA TYR A 237 -14.29 -10.99 -5.39
C TYR A 237 -15.27 -11.18 -6.53
N MET A 238 -16.34 -10.40 -6.49
CA MET A 238 -17.23 -10.16 -7.61
C MET A 238 -17.08 -8.71 -8.05
N GLN A 239 -16.72 -8.48 -9.31
CA GLN A 239 -16.76 -7.17 -9.94
C GLN A 239 -18.14 -6.98 -10.58
N HIS A 240 -18.78 -5.86 -10.25
CA HIS A 240 -20.07 -5.46 -10.80
C HIS A 240 -19.90 -4.69 -12.12
N PRO A 241 -20.97 -4.56 -12.93
CA PRO A 241 -20.96 -3.78 -14.18
C PRO A 241 -20.55 -2.32 -13.98
N ASP A 242 -20.87 -1.74 -12.82
CA ASP A 242 -20.49 -0.38 -12.42
C ASP A 242 -19.02 -0.28 -11.95
N GLY A 243 -18.23 -1.32 -12.15
CA GLY A 243 -16.82 -1.39 -11.79
C GLY A 243 -16.51 -1.48 -10.29
N SER A 244 -17.53 -1.43 -9.42
CA SER A 244 -17.36 -1.70 -8.00
C SER A 244 -16.98 -3.16 -7.77
N VAL A 245 -16.32 -3.44 -6.63
CA VAL A 245 -15.91 -4.80 -6.27
C VAL A 245 -16.48 -5.17 -4.91
N GLU A 246 -16.93 -6.40 -4.77
CA GLU A 246 -17.52 -6.94 -3.54
C GLU A 246 -16.77 -8.21 -3.10
N PRO A 247 -16.23 -8.26 -1.87
CA PRO A 247 -15.63 -9.48 -1.33
C PRO A 247 -16.72 -10.51 -1.01
N LYS A 248 -16.61 -11.73 -1.56
CA LYS A 248 -17.61 -12.79 -1.42
C LYS A 248 -17.23 -13.84 -0.39
N LYS A 249 -15.98 -14.31 -0.39
CA LYS A 249 -15.47 -15.28 0.59
C LYS A 249 -13.96 -15.20 0.77
N ILE A 250 -13.49 -15.49 1.99
CA ILE A 250 -12.07 -15.69 2.27
C ILE A 250 -11.68 -17.08 1.75
N HIS A 251 -10.91 -17.11 0.67
CA HIS A 251 -10.49 -18.34 0.02
C HIS A 251 -9.32 -18.98 0.78
N THR A 252 -8.26 -18.22 1.05
CA THR A 252 -7.04 -18.73 1.69
C THR A 252 -6.46 -17.73 2.68
N VAL A 253 -6.00 -18.24 3.82
CA VAL A 253 -5.16 -17.50 4.78
C VAL A 253 -3.86 -18.26 4.99
N VAL A 254 -2.74 -17.57 4.81
CA VAL A 254 -1.40 -18.08 5.10
C VAL A 254 -0.79 -17.25 6.22
N ILE A 255 -0.24 -17.92 7.23
CA ILE A 255 0.56 -17.30 8.28
C ILE A 255 1.85 -18.09 8.41
N SER A 256 2.99 -17.42 8.32
CA SER A 256 4.30 -17.98 8.66
C SER A 256 4.91 -17.10 9.73
N THR A 257 5.04 -17.61 10.95
CA THR A 257 5.51 -16.82 12.10
C THR A 257 6.66 -17.50 12.80
N GLN A 258 7.66 -16.71 13.17
CA GLN A 258 8.79 -17.14 13.96
C GLN A 258 8.31 -17.55 15.37
N HIS A 259 8.90 -18.60 15.93
CA HIS A 259 8.50 -19.16 17.21
C HIS A 259 9.65 -19.84 17.96
N ALA A 260 9.48 -19.94 19.27
CA ALA A 260 10.34 -20.73 20.16
C ALA A 260 10.26 -22.23 19.82
N GLU A 261 11.25 -23.02 20.24
CA GLU A 261 11.29 -24.45 19.92
C GLU A 261 10.05 -25.19 20.46
N PRO A 262 9.22 -25.81 19.59
CA PRO A 262 8.00 -26.48 20.01
C PRO A 262 8.25 -27.60 21.01
N SER A 263 7.37 -27.72 22.02
CA SER A 263 7.41 -28.74 23.08
C SER A 263 8.66 -28.75 23.97
N LYS A 264 9.56 -27.77 23.85
CA LYS A 264 10.85 -27.76 24.56
C LYS A 264 11.21 -26.43 25.20
N ALA A 265 11.02 -25.33 24.47
CA ALA A 265 11.40 -24.01 24.96
C ALA A 265 10.60 -23.66 26.22
N LYS A 266 11.30 -23.10 27.21
CA LYS A 266 10.72 -22.70 28.50
C LYS A 266 10.44 -21.20 28.51
N ARG A 267 9.30 -20.79 29.05
CA ARG A 267 8.92 -19.38 29.09
C ARG A 267 9.92 -18.55 29.88
N THR A 268 10.49 -19.07 30.96
CA THR A 268 11.52 -18.36 31.74
C THR A 268 12.80 -18.06 30.95
N GLN A 269 13.07 -18.82 29.88
CA GLN A 269 14.21 -18.62 28.98
C GLN A 269 13.85 -17.69 27.82
N GLU A 270 12.66 -17.82 27.24
CA GLU A 270 12.20 -17.00 26.11
C GLU A 270 11.83 -15.56 26.51
N CYS A 271 11.26 -15.40 27.71
CA CYS A 271 10.72 -14.14 28.22
C CYS A 271 11.55 -13.63 29.41
N ALA A 272 12.51 -12.75 29.13
CA ALA A 272 13.32 -12.12 30.16
C ALA A 272 12.44 -11.43 31.23
N GLY A 273 12.70 -11.73 32.50
CA GLY A 273 11.98 -11.15 33.64
C GLY A 273 10.66 -11.84 34.02
N TYR A 274 10.26 -12.92 33.34
CA TYR A 274 9.07 -13.69 33.72
C TYR A 274 9.29 -14.46 35.05
N THR A 275 8.41 -14.24 36.03
CA THR A 275 8.48 -14.87 37.36
C THR A 275 7.29 -15.78 37.69
N GLY A 276 6.42 -16.05 36.71
CA GLY A 276 5.26 -16.93 36.89
C GLY A 276 5.64 -18.41 36.87
N ALA A 277 4.63 -19.28 36.96
CA ALA A 277 4.84 -20.72 36.82
C ALA A 277 5.47 -21.06 35.45
N GLU A 278 6.41 -21.99 35.45
CA GLU A 278 7.09 -22.42 34.23
C GLU A 278 6.08 -22.99 33.23
N MET A 279 6.26 -22.63 31.96
CA MET A 279 5.48 -23.17 30.85
C MET A 279 6.41 -23.62 29.75
N VAL A 280 6.05 -24.73 29.11
CA VAL A 280 6.75 -25.24 27.94
C VAL A 280 5.98 -24.81 26.69
N ALA A 281 6.70 -24.43 25.62
CA ALA A 281 6.09 -24.01 24.38
C ALA A 281 5.15 -25.10 23.83
N PRO A 282 3.98 -24.74 23.27
CA PRO A 282 3.04 -25.73 22.75
C PRO A 282 3.63 -26.58 21.61
N THR A 283 2.93 -27.66 21.24
CA THR A 283 3.24 -28.38 19.99
C THR A 283 2.93 -27.49 18.79
N MET A 284 3.48 -27.80 17.60
CA MET A 284 3.12 -27.09 16.36
C MET A 284 1.60 -27.11 16.09
N GLU A 285 0.93 -28.22 16.39
CA GLU A 285 -0.52 -28.33 16.21
C GLU A 285 -1.28 -27.38 17.16
N GLN A 286 -0.85 -27.28 18.42
CA GLN A 286 -1.43 -26.36 19.40
C GLN A 286 -1.13 -24.90 19.03
N MET A 287 0.08 -24.59 18.58
CA MET A 287 0.44 -23.26 18.07
C MET A 287 -0.46 -22.86 16.90
N ASN A 288 -0.71 -23.77 15.95
CA ASN A 288 -1.58 -23.51 14.81
C ASN A 288 -3.03 -23.24 15.25
N LYS A 289 -3.56 -24.01 16.20
CA LYS A 289 -4.88 -23.77 16.81
C LYS A 289 -4.96 -22.41 17.52
N GLU A 290 -3.92 -22.05 18.28
CA GLU A 290 -3.85 -20.75 18.93
C GLU A 290 -3.78 -19.59 17.93
N ILE A 291 -3.06 -19.74 16.82
CA ILE A 291 -3.03 -18.74 15.75
C ILE A 291 -4.41 -18.59 15.09
N GLU A 292 -5.11 -19.69 14.81
CA GLU A 292 -6.47 -19.59 14.24
C GLU A 292 -7.42 -18.84 15.18
N GLU A 293 -7.47 -19.20 16.46
CA GLU A 293 -8.39 -18.59 17.43
C GLU A 293 -7.99 -17.16 17.81
N LYS A 294 -6.74 -16.97 18.26
CA LYS A 294 -6.29 -15.71 18.88
C LYS A 294 -5.85 -14.67 17.86
N VAL A 295 -5.52 -15.09 16.63
CA VAL A 295 -5.07 -14.17 15.56
C VAL A 295 -6.10 -14.09 14.45
N ILE A 296 -6.43 -15.19 13.77
CA ILE A 296 -7.28 -15.16 12.58
C ILE A 296 -8.68 -14.70 12.95
N LYS A 297 -9.39 -15.45 13.79
CA LYS A 297 -10.79 -15.14 14.15
C LYS A 297 -10.92 -13.77 14.81
N ARG A 298 -10.06 -13.46 15.79
CA ARG A 298 -10.01 -12.15 16.45
C ARG A 298 -9.81 -10.99 15.46
N THR A 299 -8.91 -11.15 14.49
CA THR A 299 -8.68 -10.12 13.47
C THR A 299 -9.92 -9.93 12.60
N LEU A 300 -10.53 -11.02 12.15
CA LEU A 300 -11.71 -11.00 11.29
C LEU A 300 -12.94 -10.40 11.98
N GLU A 301 -13.09 -10.58 13.28
CA GLU A 301 -14.13 -9.94 14.09
C GLU A 301 -13.97 -8.42 14.17
N SER A 302 -12.72 -7.92 14.14
CA SER A 302 -12.40 -6.49 14.27
C SER A 302 -12.58 -5.67 12.98
N ILE A 303 -12.65 -6.32 11.82
CA ILE A 303 -12.74 -5.64 10.52
C ILE A 303 -14.20 -5.50 10.14
N LYS A 304 -14.68 -4.27 10.00
CA LYS A 304 -16.05 -3.97 9.57
C LYS A 304 -16.12 -3.81 8.04
N LEU A 305 -16.96 -4.62 7.40
CA LEU A 305 -17.27 -4.52 5.98
C LEU A 305 -18.25 -3.38 5.71
N LYS A 306 -18.33 -2.95 4.45
CA LYS A 306 -19.30 -1.94 3.98
C LYS A 306 -20.75 -2.22 4.40
N ASN A 307 -21.16 -3.48 4.33
CA ASN A 307 -22.52 -3.91 4.71
C ASN A 307 -22.77 -3.92 6.23
N GLY A 308 -21.81 -3.46 7.04
CA GLY A 308 -21.88 -3.38 8.49
C GLY A 308 -21.53 -4.68 9.24
N LYS A 309 -21.39 -5.81 8.54
CA LYS A 309 -21.00 -7.09 9.14
C LYS A 309 -19.48 -7.16 9.38
N PRO A 310 -19.03 -7.95 10.36
CA PRO A 310 -17.60 -8.23 10.53
C PRO A 310 -17.07 -9.15 9.41
N ALA A 311 -15.80 -9.02 9.05
CA ALA A 311 -15.16 -9.83 8.00
C ALA A 311 -15.21 -11.34 8.29
N ILE A 312 -15.36 -11.74 9.55
CA ILE A 312 -15.57 -13.15 9.93
C ILE A 312 -16.82 -13.77 9.26
N SER A 313 -17.78 -12.96 8.80
CA SER A 313 -18.92 -13.48 8.02
C SER A 313 -18.52 -14.08 6.66
N LEU A 314 -17.30 -13.85 6.20
CA LEU A 314 -16.74 -14.40 4.94
C LEU A 314 -15.86 -15.63 5.17
N TYR A 315 -15.65 -16.02 6.43
CA TYR A 315 -14.81 -17.13 6.88
C TYR A 315 -15.67 -18.36 7.21
N GLY A 316 -15.21 -19.56 6.85
CA GLY A 316 -15.95 -20.79 7.10
C GLY A 316 -15.16 -22.04 6.74
N SER A 317 -15.83 -23.20 6.69
CA SER A 317 -15.22 -24.49 6.34
C SER A 317 -14.62 -24.54 4.93
N HIS A 318 -15.00 -23.60 4.06
CA HIS A 318 -14.43 -23.42 2.73
C HIS A 318 -13.07 -22.71 2.74
N THR A 319 -12.65 -22.09 3.84
CA THR A 319 -11.41 -21.32 3.90
C THR A 319 -10.21 -22.26 4.10
N HIS A 320 -9.24 -22.17 3.20
CA HIS A 320 -7.97 -22.90 3.31
C HIS A 320 -7.02 -22.19 4.28
N LEU A 321 -6.55 -22.91 5.30
CA LEU A 321 -5.57 -22.40 6.25
C LEU A 321 -4.19 -23.05 6.03
N HIS A 322 -3.18 -22.20 5.85
CA HIS A 322 -1.78 -22.61 5.83
C HIS A 322 -1.02 -21.89 6.96
N ILE A 323 -0.93 -22.53 8.12
CA ILE A 323 -0.25 -21.98 9.30
C ILE A 323 1.09 -22.71 9.49
N ASN A 324 2.18 -21.94 9.38
CA ASN A 324 3.56 -22.40 9.31
C ASN A 324 3.75 -23.59 8.34
N PRO A 325 3.36 -23.43 7.05
CA PRO A 325 3.37 -24.53 6.09
C PRO A 325 4.77 -25.10 5.80
N SER A 326 5.83 -24.31 6.05
CA SER A 326 7.24 -24.76 5.95
C SER A 326 7.70 -25.60 7.14
N GLY A 327 6.86 -25.80 8.16
CA GLY A 327 7.22 -26.44 9.42
C GLY A 327 7.78 -25.44 10.43
N LYS A 328 8.94 -25.76 11.02
CA LYS A 328 9.55 -24.93 12.05
C LYS A 328 10.14 -23.65 11.45
N PHE A 329 9.98 -22.55 12.18
CA PHE A 329 10.52 -21.23 11.86
C PHE A 329 11.10 -20.65 13.15
N ILE A 330 12.29 -21.13 13.53
CA ILE A 330 12.94 -20.77 14.79
C ILE A 330 13.91 -19.59 14.60
N ILE A 331 14.82 -19.71 13.63
CA ILE A 331 15.69 -18.63 13.16
C ILE A 331 14.88 -17.71 12.26
N GLY A 332 14.92 -16.40 12.52
CA GLY A 332 14.24 -15.37 11.72
C GLY A 332 14.97 -14.04 11.82
N GLY A 333 14.34 -12.96 11.36
CA GLY A 333 14.95 -11.63 11.36
C GLY A 333 16.23 -11.58 10.51
N PRO A 334 17.19 -10.69 10.84
CA PRO A 334 18.41 -10.47 10.04
C PRO A 334 19.34 -11.69 9.89
N GLN A 335 19.27 -12.65 10.81
CA GLN A 335 20.01 -13.90 10.67
C GLN A 335 19.41 -14.80 9.58
N GLY A 336 18.08 -14.83 9.48
CA GLY A 336 17.36 -15.62 8.49
C GLY A 336 17.36 -14.99 7.10
N ASP A 337 17.37 -13.66 7.00
CA ASP A 337 17.32 -12.93 5.72
C ASP A 337 17.89 -11.51 5.85
N ALA A 338 18.45 -10.96 4.78
CA ALA A 338 18.90 -9.56 4.75
C ALA A 338 17.68 -8.61 4.72
N GLY A 339 17.84 -7.41 5.27
CA GLY A 339 16.83 -6.36 5.24
C GLY A 339 17.35 -5.06 4.65
N LEU A 340 16.52 -4.34 3.89
CA LEU A 340 16.79 -3.00 3.39
C LEU A 340 15.54 -2.12 3.46
N THR A 341 15.74 -0.84 3.75
CA THR A 341 14.67 0.18 3.72
C THR A 341 13.99 0.21 2.34
N GLY A 342 12.67 0.39 2.32
CA GLY A 342 11.93 0.56 1.08
C GLY A 342 11.78 -0.70 0.22
N ARG A 343 11.95 -1.89 0.80
CA ARG A 343 11.73 -3.17 0.08
C ARG A 343 10.32 -3.74 0.25
N LYS A 344 9.44 -3.04 0.96
CA LYS A 344 8.06 -3.44 1.26
C LYS A 344 7.01 -2.42 0.80
N ILE A 345 7.31 -1.65 -0.26
CA ILE A 345 6.46 -0.54 -0.75
C ILE A 345 5.01 -0.93 -1.10
N ILE A 346 4.77 -2.17 -1.56
CA ILE A 346 3.41 -2.65 -1.84
C ILE A 346 2.65 -2.99 -0.54
N ILE A 347 3.36 -3.48 0.48
CA ILE A 347 2.80 -3.69 1.83
C ILE A 347 2.57 -2.36 2.54
N ASP A 348 3.36 -1.33 2.22
CA ASP A 348 3.20 0.02 2.77
C ASP A 348 2.03 0.80 2.18
N THR A 349 1.47 0.30 1.08
CA THR A 349 0.43 0.98 0.32
C THR A 349 -0.87 0.18 0.26
N TYR A 350 -1.13 -0.52 -0.85
CA TYR A 350 -2.45 -1.04 -1.18
C TYR A 350 -2.45 -2.54 -1.45
N GLY A 351 -1.35 -3.25 -1.15
CA GLY A 351 -1.29 -4.71 -1.24
C GLY A 351 -1.54 -5.26 -2.64
N GLY A 352 -1.16 -4.52 -3.68
CA GLY A 352 -1.35 -4.87 -5.09
C GLY A 352 -2.53 -4.20 -5.76
N TRP A 353 -3.43 -3.57 -5.00
CA TRP A 353 -4.53 -2.76 -5.55
C TRP A 353 -4.06 -1.37 -5.98
N GLY A 354 -4.86 -0.70 -6.81
CA GLY A 354 -4.53 0.61 -7.34
C GLY A 354 -3.27 0.56 -8.20
N ALA A 355 -2.26 1.36 -7.84
CA ALA A 355 -0.96 1.38 -8.49
C ALA A 355 0.12 1.90 -7.52
N HIS A 356 1.39 1.81 -7.93
CA HIS A 356 2.52 2.31 -7.16
C HIS A 356 3.55 2.98 -8.08
N GLY A 357 4.12 4.10 -7.66
CA GLY A 357 5.05 4.89 -8.48
C GLY A 357 6.52 4.57 -8.30
N GLY A 358 6.84 3.70 -7.33
CA GLY A 358 8.18 3.13 -7.11
C GLY A 358 8.94 3.73 -5.92
N GLY A 359 8.61 4.96 -5.51
CA GLY A 359 9.24 5.63 -4.38
C GLY A 359 8.90 4.99 -3.02
N ALA A 360 9.92 4.63 -2.24
CA ALA A 360 9.76 4.23 -0.84
C ALA A 360 9.44 5.42 0.07
N PHE A 361 8.89 5.16 1.26
CA PHE A 361 8.50 6.20 2.22
C PHE A 361 9.52 6.41 3.34
N SER A 362 9.89 5.34 4.03
CA SER A 362 10.70 5.37 5.26
C SER A 362 12.03 6.08 5.09
N GLY A 363 12.43 6.85 6.10
CA GLY A 363 13.69 7.61 6.11
C GLY A 363 13.67 8.91 5.31
N LYS A 364 12.53 9.29 4.73
CA LYS A 364 12.40 10.51 3.91
C LYS A 364 11.64 11.61 4.62
N ASP A 365 12.20 12.81 4.64
CA ASP A 365 11.50 14.00 5.13
C ASP A 365 10.39 14.47 4.16
N PRO A 366 9.44 15.32 4.62
CA PRO A 366 8.25 15.67 3.84
C PRO A 366 8.49 16.39 2.51
N THR A 367 9.70 16.92 2.26
CA THR A 367 10.03 17.52 0.96
C THR A 367 10.29 16.49 -0.13
N LYS A 368 10.46 15.21 0.22
CA LYS A 368 10.51 14.10 -0.74
C LYS A 368 9.09 13.72 -1.11
N VAL A 369 8.72 14.07 -2.34
CA VAL A 369 7.35 13.88 -2.85
C VAL A 369 6.92 12.41 -2.87
N ASP A 370 7.87 11.46 -2.91
CA ASP A 370 7.56 10.03 -2.79
C ASP A 370 6.66 9.72 -1.60
N ARG A 371 6.92 10.36 -0.46
CA ARG A 371 6.14 10.21 0.76
C ARG A 371 4.97 11.19 0.79
N SER A 372 5.26 12.49 0.70
CA SER A 372 4.24 13.52 0.95
C SER A 372 3.16 13.53 -0.13
N ALA A 373 3.51 13.36 -1.41
CA ALA A 373 2.52 13.30 -2.47
C ALA A 373 1.76 11.96 -2.48
N ALA A 374 2.37 10.83 -2.09
CA ALA A 374 1.60 9.60 -1.91
C ALA A 374 0.54 9.74 -0.81
N TYR A 375 0.87 10.42 0.30
CA TYR A 375 -0.07 10.69 1.37
C TYR A 375 -1.21 11.61 0.93
N ILE A 376 -0.93 12.70 0.19
CA ILE A 376 -2.01 13.56 -0.31
C ILE A 376 -2.86 12.85 -1.38
N CYS A 377 -2.27 12.01 -2.23
CA CYS A 377 -3.05 11.18 -3.16
C CYS A 377 -4.00 10.26 -2.41
N ARG A 378 -3.54 9.62 -1.32
CA ARG A 378 -4.42 8.83 -0.45
C ARG A 378 -5.57 9.67 0.10
N GLN A 379 -5.29 10.86 0.62
CA GLN A 379 -6.34 11.75 1.15
C GLN A 379 -7.35 12.13 0.06
N MET A 380 -6.89 12.45 -1.16
CA MET A 380 -7.77 12.74 -2.30
C MET A 380 -8.67 11.56 -2.65
N ALA A 381 -8.10 10.37 -2.89
CA ALA A 381 -8.85 9.17 -3.23
C ALA A 381 -9.86 8.80 -2.13
N LYS A 382 -9.43 8.84 -0.87
CA LYS A 382 -10.30 8.59 0.30
C LYS A 382 -11.43 9.61 0.38
N SER A 383 -11.16 10.88 0.10
CA SER A 383 -12.19 11.93 0.13
C SER A 383 -13.28 11.71 -0.93
N VAL A 384 -12.91 11.26 -2.13
CA VAL A 384 -13.85 10.91 -3.21
C VAL A 384 -14.76 9.76 -2.78
N VAL A 385 -14.17 8.65 -2.31
CA VAL A 385 -14.93 7.45 -1.91
C VAL A 385 -15.78 7.70 -0.67
N ASN A 386 -15.20 8.29 0.38
CA ASN A 386 -15.90 8.57 1.64
C ASN A 386 -17.08 9.54 1.46
N SER A 387 -16.98 10.48 0.52
CA SER A 387 -18.05 11.42 0.20
C SER A 387 -19.12 10.83 -0.73
N GLY A 388 -18.93 9.59 -1.19
CA GLY A 388 -19.87 8.87 -2.04
C GLY A 388 -19.95 9.41 -3.48
N LEU A 389 -18.85 9.98 -3.98
CA LEU A 389 -18.72 10.42 -5.38
C LEU A 389 -18.38 9.25 -6.31
N SER A 390 -17.72 8.21 -5.78
CA SER A 390 -17.38 7.00 -6.50
C SER A 390 -17.19 5.82 -5.53
N ALA A 391 -17.35 4.57 -5.99
CA ALA A 391 -17.09 3.40 -5.15
C ALA A 391 -15.59 3.10 -5.01
N ARG A 392 -14.80 3.44 -6.04
CA ARG A 392 -13.35 3.23 -6.11
C ARG A 392 -12.71 4.44 -6.74
N CYS A 393 -11.54 4.85 -6.24
CA CYS A 393 -10.82 5.98 -6.81
C CYS A 393 -9.32 5.73 -6.75
N LEU A 394 -8.66 5.87 -7.89
CA LEU A 394 -7.21 5.95 -8.02
C LEU A 394 -6.86 7.39 -8.42
N VAL A 395 -5.89 7.97 -7.74
CA VAL A 395 -5.36 9.30 -8.04
C VAL A 395 -3.86 9.20 -8.28
N GLN A 396 -3.34 9.81 -9.34
CA GLN A 396 -1.92 9.92 -9.62
C GLN A 396 -1.49 11.39 -9.63
N LEU A 397 -0.34 11.66 -9.02
CA LEU A 397 0.41 12.91 -9.18
C LEU A 397 1.79 12.61 -9.76
N SER A 398 2.35 13.57 -10.49
CA SER A 398 3.76 13.55 -10.91
C SER A 398 4.45 14.89 -10.70
N TYR A 399 5.77 14.85 -10.47
CA TYR A 399 6.59 16.03 -10.21
C TYR A 399 7.93 15.94 -10.95
N ALA A 400 8.48 17.12 -11.27
CA ALA A 400 9.89 17.29 -11.60
C ALA A 400 10.62 17.93 -10.41
N ILE A 401 11.88 17.55 -10.21
CA ILE A 401 12.73 18.10 -9.16
C ILE A 401 12.79 19.64 -9.25
N GLY A 402 12.64 20.31 -8.10
CA GLY A 402 12.69 21.77 -8.00
C GLY A 402 11.42 22.51 -8.44
N VAL A 403 10.43 21.81 -9.03
CA VAL A 403 9.13 22.38 -9.42
C VAL A 403 8.10 22.16 -8.30
N ALA A 404 7.42 23.23 -7.87
CA ALA A 404 6.45 23.14 -6.77
C ALA A 404 5.09 22.58 -7.24
N LYS A 405 4.61 23.02 -8.41
CA LYS A 405 3.34 22.57 -8.96
C LYS A 405 3.48 21.15 -9.55
N PRO A 406 2.54 20.23 -9.30
CA PRO A 406 2.55 18.92 -9.94
C PRO A 406 2.43 19.06 -11.46
N LEU A 407 3.12 18.20 -12.21
CA LEU A 407 3.10 18.18 -13.68
C LEU A 407 1.83 17.54 -14.23
N SER A 408 1.25 16.59 -13.49
CA SER A 408 0.00 15.94 -13.87
C SER A 408 -0.85 15.60 -12.64
N LEU A 409 -2.17 15.56 -12.86
CA LEU A 409 -3.17 14.92 -12.03
C LEU A 409 -3.96 13.97 -12.93
N PHE A 410 -3.95 12.68 -12.61
CA PHE A 410 -4.81 11.69 -13.26
C PHE A 410 -5.74 11.05 -12.23
N VAL A 411 -6.99 10.83 -12.61
CA VAL A 411 -8.02 10.22 -11.75
C VAL A 411 -8.69 9.09 -12.53
N GLU A 412 -8.87 7.95 -11.88
CA GLU A 412 -9.59 6.80 -12.40
C GLU A 412 -10.60 6.33 -11.35
N THR A 413 -11.86 6.19 -11.76
CA THR A 413 -12.98 5.75 -10.92
C THR A 413 -13.43 4.33 -11.23
N TYR A 414 -12.79 3.68 -12.20
CA TYR A 414 -13.12 2.36 -12.71
C TYR A 414 -14.57 2.26 -13.20
N GLY A 415 -15.15 3.37 -13.67
CA GLY A 415 -16.57 3.47 -14.05
C GLY A 415 -17.55 3.51 -12.87
N SER A 416 -17.06 3.66 -11.64
CA SER A 416 -17.86 3.57 -10.41
C SER A 416 -18.29 4.91 -9.81
N GLU A 417 -18.07 6.01 -10.53
CA GLU A 417 -18.66 7.33 -10.25
C GLU A 417 -20.18 7.26 -10.04
N LYS A 418 -20.71 8.16 -9.20
CA LYS A 418 -22.11 8.14 -8.76
C LYS A 418 -22.85 9.41 -9.18
N GLY A 419 -24.14 9.25 -9.49
CA GLY A 419 -24.99 10.37 -9.90
C GLY A 419 -24.69 10.81 -11.33
N ASN A 420 -24.68 12.11 -11.57
CA ASN A 420 -24.43 12.71 -12.89
C ASN A 420 -22.98 13.16 -13.08
N LEU A 421 -22.10 12.86 -12.13
CA LEU A 421 -20.69 13.26 -12.19
C LEU A 421 -19.94 12.35 -13.15
N THR A 422 -19.08 12.95 -13.96
CA THR A 422 -18.06 12.24 -14.75
C THR A 422 -16.73 12.16 -13.99
N VAL A 423 -15.79 11.35 -14.48
CA VAL A 423 -14.41 11.33 -13.95
C VAL A 423 -13.71 12.69 -14.10
N ASP A 424 -14.03 13.45 -15.15
CA ASP A 424 -13.49 14.80 -15.38
C ASP A 424 -14.05 15.81 -14.36
N ASP A 425 -15.31 15.65 -13.98
CA ASP A 425 -15.92 16.43 -12.89
C ASP A 425 -15.21 16.15 -11.57
N ILE A 426 -14.97 14.88 -11.24
CA ILE A 426 -14.24 14.49 -10.01
C ILE A 426 -12.81 15.03 -10.04
N THR A 427 -12.13 14.98 -11.18
CA THR A 427 -10.81 15.58 -11.36
C THR A 427 -10.83 17.09 -11.09
N SER A 428 -11.84 17.79 -11.58
CA SER A 428 -12.03 19.22 -11.35
C SER A 428 -12.31 19.53 -9.87
N VAL A 429 -13.12 18.71 -9.19
CA VAL A 429 -13.37 18.82 -7.74
C VAL A 429 -12.07 18.71 -6.95
N LEU A 430 -11.21 17.73 -7.28
CA LEU A 430 -9.91 17.60 -6.62
C LEU A 430 -9.00 18.81 -6.86
N LYS A 431 -9.00 19.37 -8.08
CA LYS A 431 -8.24 20.60 -8.39
C LYS A 431 -8.68 21.81 -7.56
N ILE A 432 -9.98 21.93 -7.29
CA ILE A 432 -10.54 23.00 -6.45
C ILE A 432 -10.11 22.83 -4.99
N GLU A 433 -10.28 21.62 -4.47
CA GLU A 433 -10.25 21.35 -3.03
C GLU A 433 -8.84 21.08 -2.49
N PHE A 434 -7.88 20.70 -3.32
CA PHE A 434 -6.53 20.34 -2.87
C PHE A 434 -5.43 21.29 -3.40
N ASP A 435 -4.39 21.48 -2.59
CA ASP A 435 -3.14 22.15 -2.98
C ASP A 435 -2.01 21.14 -2.82
N CYS A 436 -1.53 20.64 -3.95
CA CYS A 436 -0.55 19.57 -4.00
C CYS A 436 0.89 20.10 -4.17
N ARG A 437 1.16 21.37 -3.88
CA ARG A 437 2.55 21.84 -3.80
C ARG A 437 3.22 21.22 -2.56
N PRO A 438 4.51 20.79 -2.62
CA PRO A 438 5.17 20.12 -1.49
C PRO A 438 5.08 20.88 -0.16
N GLY A 439 5.21 22.21 -0.20
CA GLY A 439 5.03 23.08 0.96
C GLY A 439 3.60 23.04 1.54
N ALA A 440 2.60 23.12 0.67
CA ALA A 440 1.18 23.06 1.04
C ALA A 440 0.80 21.70 1.65
N ILE A 441 1.30 20.62 1.07
CA ILE A 441 1.11 19.25 1.59
C ILE A 441 1.72 19.13 2.98
N ALA A 442 2.97 19.57 3.14
CA ALA A 442 3.66 19.51 4.44
C ALA A 442 2.91 20.28 5.53
N GLN A 443 2.32 21.42 5.20
CA GLN A 443 1.51 22.20 6.14
C GLN A 443 0.16 21.54 6.44
N SER A 444 -0.62 21.20 5.42
CA SER A 444 -1.99 20.67 5.55
C SER A 444 -2.05 19.33 6.28
N LEU A 445 -1.03 18.48 6.11
CA LEU A 445 -0.92 17.17 6.76
C LEU A 445 0.00 17.17 8.00
N ALA A 446 0.43 18.37 8.44
CA ALA A 446 1.31 18.57 9.59
C ALA A 446 2.58 17.69 9.55
N LEU A 447 3.22 17.55 8.39
CA LEU A 447 4.27 16.53 8.16
C LEU A 447 5.61 16.87 8.83
N ARG A 448 5.81 18.07 9.38
CA ARG A 448 7.07 18.44 10.05
C ARG A 448 7.12 18.02 11.53
N GLU A 449 6.28 17.07 11.92
CA GLU A 449 6.21 16.51 13.27
C GLU A 449 6.89 15.13 13.34
N PRO A 450 7.49 14.73 14.48
CA PRO A 450 8.14 13.42 14.64
C PRO A 450 7.12 12.31 14.93
N LYS A 451 6.64 11.62 13.88
CA LYS A 451 5.54 10.65 13.93
C LYS A 451 5.69 9.45 12.99
N TYR A 452 6.83 9.32 12.32
CA TYR A 452 7.00 8.43 11.18
C TYR A 452 7.33 7.00 11.57
N GLN A 453 8.00 6.75 12.71
CA GLN A 453 8.29 5.38 13.15
C GLN A 453 6.99 4.57 13.30
N ASP A 454 5.91 5.22 13.75
CA ASP A 454 4.59 4.60 13.85
C ASP A 454 4.06 4.13 12.50
N THR A 455 4.48 4.72 11.38
CA THR A 455 4.05 4.40 10.01
C THR A 455 4.83 3.23 9.39
N ALA A 456 6.06 2.99 9.85
CA ALA A 456 7.02 2.13 9.19
C ALA A 456 6.69 0.63 9.22
N ALA A 457 5.69 0.21 10.01
CA ALA A 457 5.12 -1.12 9.99
C ALA A 457 3.58 -1.06 10.00
N TYR A 458 2.97 -2.10 9.43
CA TYR A 458 1.53 -2.28 9.34
C TYR A 458 0.79 -1.24 8.49
N CYS A 459 1.38 -0.89 7.35
CA CYS A 459 0.87 0.03 6.34
C CYS A 459 0.77 1.50 6.80
N HIS A 460 0.99 2.40 5.85
CA HIS A 460 0.88 3.85 6.07
C HIS A 460 -0.59 4.33 6.01
N PHE A 461 -1.47 3.54 5.40
CA PHE A 461 -2.85 3.90 5.08
C PHE A 461 -3.87 3.02 5.81
N GLY A 462 -5.13 3.48 5.87
CA GLY A 462 -6.22 2.77 6.52
C GLY A 462 -6.17 2.79 8.06
N ARG A 463 -5.35 3.67 8.63
CA ARG A 463 -5.18 3.81 10.08
C ARG A 463 -5.98 4.98 10.60
N GLU A 464 -6.49 4.84 11.81
CA GLU A 464 -7.31 5.90 12.41
C GLU A 464 -6.45 7.16 12.65
N PRO A 465 -6.88 8.33 12.15
CA PRO A 465 -6.20 9.60 12.42
C PRO A 465 -6.39 9.98 13.88
N VAL A 466 -5.29 10.25 14.59
CA VAL A 466 -5.31 10.53 16.03
C VAL A 466 -4.33 11.62 16.40
N THR A 467 -4.69 12.47 17.36
CA THR A 467 -3.76 13.45 17.93
C THR A 467 -3.26 12.96 19.29
N LYS A 468 -1.94 12.79 19.44
CA LYS A 468 -1.30 12.35 20.70
C LYS A 468 -0.22 13.35 21.09
N GLY A 469 -0.31 13.92 22.29
CA GLY A 469 0.68 14.90 22.76
C GLY A 469 0.81 16.13 21.87
N GLY A 470 -0.26 16.53 21.18
CA GLY A 470 -0.27 17.64 20.22
C GLY A 470 0.23 17.30 18.80
N ILE A 471 0.69 16.06 18.57
CA ILE A 471 1.17 15.58 17.25
C ILE A 471 0.04 14.86 16.53
N LYS A 472 -0.16 15.15 15.24
CA LYS A 472 -1.24 14.60 14.41
C LYS A 472 -0.78 13.37 13.62
N PHE A 473 -1.13 12.17 14.07
CA PHE A 473 -0.80 10.93 13.37
C PHE A 473 -1.81 10.62 12.27
N PHE A 474 -1.31 10.15 11.12
CA PHE A 474 -2.11 9.73 9.96
C PHE A 474 -3.07 10.80 9.45
N GLU A 475 -2.68 12.08 9.46
CA GLU A 475 -3.56 13.19 9.06
C GLU A 475 -4.11 13.04 7.62
N TRP A 476 -3.39 12.33 6.74
CA TRP A 476 -3.86 11.99 5.38
C TRP A 476 -5.06 11.04 5.35
N GLU A 477 -5.39 10.39 6.47
CA GLU A 477 -6.59 9.57 6.63
C GLU A 477 -7.82 10.39 7.05
N ASN A 478 -7.70 11.70 7.30
CA ASN A 478 -8.85 12.61 7.44
C ASN A 478 -9.36 13.03 6.05
N PRO A 479 -10.49 12.49 5.56
CA PRO A 479 -11.03 12.89 4.26
C PRO A 479 -11.59 14.32 4.32
N LYS A 480 -11.48 15.06 3.21
CA LYS A 480 -12.27 16.28 3.00
C LYS A 480 -13.70 15.89 2.65
N ASP A 481 -14.66 16.63 3.17
CA ASP A 481 -16.07 16.46 2.79
C ASP A 481 -16.33 17.05 1.41
N LEU A 482 -16.53 16.18 0.43
CA LEU A 482 -16.86 16.51 -0.95
C LEU A 482 -18.34 16.30 -1.27
N SER A 483 -19.18 15.98 -0.27
CA SER A 483 -20.58 15.60 -0.47
C SER A 483 -21.41 16.68 -1.17
N LYS A 484 -21.03 17.97 -1.02
CA LYS A 484 -21.64 19.11 -1.72
C LYS A 484 -21.59 18.99 -3.26
N TYR A 485 -20.64 18.23 -3.80
CA TYR A 485 -20.48 18.04 -5.25
C TYR A 485 -21.36 16.92 -5.80
N LYS A 486 -21.85 16.01 -4.95
CA LYS A 486 -22.55 14.78 -5.36
C LYS A 486 -23.79 15.03 -6.24
N THR A 487 -24.46 16.17 -6.02
CA THR A 487 -25.67 16.56 -6.74
C THR A 487 -25.42 17.61 -7.81
N MET A 488 -24.17 18.03 -8.03
CA MET A 488 -23.85 19.04 -9.04
C MET A 488 -23.88 18.43 -10.45
N SER A 489 -24.32 19.22 -11.43
CA SER A 489 -24.10 18.90 -12.84
C SER A 489 -22.70 19.31 -13.29
N THR A 490 -22.23 18.75 -14.40
CA THR A 490 -20.96 19.13 -15.04
C THR A 490 -20.82 20.64 -15.21
N ALA A 491 -21.87 21.33 -15.69
CA ALA A 491 -21.85 22.79 -15.86
C ALA A 491 -21.66 23.55 -14.53
N GLN A 492 -22.18 23.02 -13.42
CA GLN A 492 -21.98 23.62 -12.10
C GLN A 492 -20.56 23.37 -11.59
N VAL A 493 -19.99 22.19 -11.84
CA VAL A 493 -18.60 21.88 -11.48
C VAL A 493 -17.62 22.74 -12.28
N GLU A 494 -17.84 22.88 -13.59
CA GLU A 494 -17.06 23.78 -14.44
C GLU A 494 -17.11 25.24 -13.96
N ALA A 495 -18.30 25.74 -13.59
CA ALA A 495 -18.46 27.08 -13.06
C ALA A 495 -17.69 27.26 -11.73
N ALA A 496 -17.73 26.25 -10.85
CA ALA A 496 -16.98 26.27 -9.59
C ALA A 496 -15.46 26.23 -9.83
N LEU A 497 -14.98 25.45 -10.81
CA LEU A 497 -13.57 25.42 -11.18
C LEU A 497 -13.10 26.77 -11.71
N LYS A 498 -13.86 27.39 -12.62
CA LYS A 498 -13.56 28.73 -13.17
C LYS A 498 -13.55 29.83 -12.12
N ALA A 499 -14.41 29.72 -11.10
CA ALA A 499 -14.45 30.66 -9.98
C ALA A 499 -13.33 30.42 -8.94
N SER A 500 -12.63 29.28 -9.01
CA SER A 500 -11.56 28.94 -8.08
C SER A 500 -10.20 29.52 -8.50
N THR A 501 -9.22 29.46 -7.60
CA THR A 501 -7.83 29.85 -7.88
C THR A 501 -6.95 28.66 -8.27
N TYR A 502 -7.50 27.59 -8.86
CA TYR A 502 -6.78 26.34 -9.08
C TYR A 502 -5.46 26.52 -9.87
N LEU A 503 -5.41 27.42 -10.86
CA LEU A 503 -4.18 27.70 -11.63
C LEU A 503 -3.01 28.26 -10.78
N THR A 504 -3.27 28.74 -9.57
CA THR A 504 -2.19 29.10 -8.62
C THR A 504 -1.49 27.87 -8.03
N LYS A 505 -2.14 26.71 -8.05
CA LYS A 505 -1.71 25.45 -7.41
C LYS A 505 -1.30 24.38 -8.42
N TRP A 506 -1.91 24.41 -9.61
CA TRP A 506 -1.71 23.44 -10.69
C TRP A 506 -0.94 24.06 -11.84
N VAL A 507 -0.20 23.24 -12.60
CA VAL A 507 0.20 23.62 -13.96
C VAL A 507 -1.07 23.73 -14.83
N ASP A 508 -1.01 24.60 -15.84
CA ASP A 508 -2.10 24.78 -16.80
C ASP A 508 -2.36 23.50 -17.58
#